data_AF-A0A944XE74-F1
#
_entry.id   AF-A0A944XE74-F1
#
_cell.length_a   1.000
_cell.length_b   1.000
_cell.length_c   1.000
_cell.angle_alpha   90.00
_cell.angle_beta   90.00
_cell.angle_gamma   90.00
#
_symmetry.space_group_name_H-M   'P 1'
#
loop_
_entity.id
_entity.type
_entity.pdbx_description
1 polymer ?
#
loop_
_entity_poly.entity_id
_entity_poly.type
_entity_poly.pdbx_seq_one_letter_code
_entity_poly.pdbx_strand_id
1 'polypeptide(L)' 'MSKGLTQEQLSARCNIDSWVVSRCTIAKIEAGHRRVIDVEISILAKALKVKEQALFDNLN' A
#
# COMPACT_ATOMS: atom_id res chain seq x y z
N MET A 1 -3.21 1.48 -8.52
CA MET A 1 -2.62 0.28 -7.90
C MET A 1 -3.55 -0.91 -8.18
N SER A 2 -3.27 -1.79 -9.14
CA SER A 2 -4.02 -3.05 -9.19
C SER A 2 -3.16 -4.16 -9.80
N LYS A 3 -2.70 -5.06 -8.94
CA LYS A 3 -2.12 -6.37 -9.32
C LYS A 3 -3.19 -7.46 -9.20
N GLY A 4 -4.46 -7.11 -9.46
CA GLY A 4 -5.61 -7.99 -9.27
C GLY A 4 -5.97 -8.30 -7.82
N LEU A 5 -5.51 -7.49 -6.86
CA LEU A 5 -5.84 -7.64 -5.44
C LEU A 5 -7.05 -6.80 -5.07
N THR A 6 -7.94 -7.35 -4.24
CA THR A 6 -8.94 -6.54 -3.54
C THR A 6 -8.30 -5.74 -2.40
N GLN A 7 -8.99 -4.71 -1.92
CA GLN A 7 -8.54 -3.91 -0.77
C GLN A 7 -8.38 -4.79 0.49
N GLU A 8 -9.27 -5.75 0.70
CA GLU A 8 -9.19 -6.73 1.80
C GLU A 8 -7.93 -7.58 1.67
N GLN A 9 -7.65 -8.12 0.48
CA GLN A 9 -6.45 -8.93 0.24
C GLN A 9 -5.16 -8.13 0.45
N LEU A 10 -5.14 -6.87 -0.01
CA LEU A 10 -3.99 -6.00 0.20
C LEU A 10 -3.80 -5.68 1.69
N SER A 11 -4.89 -5.39 2.42
CA SER A 11 -4.83 -5.14 3.85
C SER A 11 -4.33 -6.36 4.64
N ALA A 12 -4.79 -7.57 4.28
CA ALA A 12 -4.35 -8.81 4.91
C ALA A 12 -2.85 -9.05 4.70
N ARG A 13 -2.31 -8.74 3.52
CA ARG A 13 -0.86 -8.85 3.24
C ARG A 13 -0.04 -7.87 4.07
N CYS A 14 -0.48 -6.61 4.17
CA CYS A 14 0.20 -5.60 4.98
C CYS A 14 0.23 -6.01 6.46
N ASN A 15 -0.87 -6.58 6.96
CA ASN A 15 -0.98 -7.04 8.35
C ASN A 15 0.01 -8.17 8.69
N ILE A 16 0.30 -9.06 7.73
CA ILE A 16 1.32 -10.12 7.90
C ILE A 16 2.71 -9.52 8.10
N ASP A 17 3.00 -8.42 7.41
CA ASP A 17 4.28 -7.71 7.45
C ASP A 17 4.30 -6.58 8.50
N SER A 18 3.56 -6.75 9.60
CA SER A 18 3.55 -5.84 10.77
C SER A 18 2.98 -4.43 10.54
N TRP A 19 2.31 -4.18 9.41
CA TRP A 19 1.56 -2.95 9.21
C TRP A 19 0.06 -3.19 9.39
N VAL A 20 -0.46 -2.85 10.57
CA VAL A 20 -1.87 -3.05 10.90
C VAL A 20 -2.75 -2.02 10.19
N VAL A 21 -3.39 -2.44 9.10
CA VAL A 21 -4.29 -1.63 8.28
C VAL A 21 -5.59 -2.37 7.97
N SER A 22 -6.65 -1.58 7.85
CA SER A 22 -7.96 -2.06 7.42
C SER A 22 -8.16 -1.84 5.92
N ARG A 23 -9.13 -2.55 5.33
CA ARG A 23 -9.66 -2.23 4.00
C ARG A 23 -10.05 -0.74 3.86
N CYS A 24 -10.67 -0.14 4.87
CA CYS A 24 -10.99 1.30 4.87
C CYS A 24 -9.73 2.18 4.81
N THR A 25 -8.64 1.77 5.46
CA THR A 25 -7.35 2.47 5.42
C THR A 25 -6.78 2.42 4.01
N ILE A 26 -6.78 1.24 3.38
CA ILE A 26 -6.36 1.07 1.98
C ILE A 26 -7.20 1.95 1.04
N ALA A 27 -8.53 1.96 1.20
CA ALA A 27 -9.42 2.80 0.40
C ALA A 27 -9.09 4.31 0.53
N LYS A 28 -8.73 4.77 1.74
CA LYS A 28 -8.31 6.17 1.95
C LYS A 28 -6.97 6.49 1.29
N ILE A 29 -6.04 5.53 1.24
CA ILE A 29 -4.76 5.69 0.53
C ILE A 29 -5.01 5.79 -0.98
N GLU A 30 -5.80 4.87 -1.53
CA GLU A 30 -6.15 4.86 -2.96
C GLU A 30 -6.90 6.13 -3.39
N ALA A 31 -7.75 6.69 -2.51
CA ALA A 31 -8.46 7.94 -2.74
C ALA A 31 -7.62 9.21 -2.45
N GLY A 32 -6.34 9.06 -2.03
CA GLY A 32 -5.47 10.20 -1.70
C GLY A 32 -5.83 10.93 -0.40
N HIS A 33 -6.75 10.39 0.40
CA HIS A 33 -7.16 10.95 1.69
C HIS A 33 -6.24 10.56 2.85
N ARG A 34 -5.30 9.64 2.64
CA ARG A 34 -4.28 9.26 3.61
C ARG A 34 -2.92 9.12 2.93
N ARG A 35 -1.89 9.74 3.50
CA ARG A 35 -0.49 9.55 3.10
C ARG A 35 0.09 8.26 3.72
N VAL A 36 1.04 7.65 3.02
CA VAL A 36 1.81 6.49 3.47
C VAL A 36 3.19 7.01 3.87
N ILE A 37 3.66 6.69 5.08
CA ILE A 37 4.98 7.14 5.55
C ILE A 37 6.09 6.18 5.11
N ASP A 38 7.35 6.60 5.21
CA ASP A 38 8.51 5.87 4.67
C ASP A 38 8.55 4.38 5.07
N VAL A 39 8.36 4.06 6.36
CA VAL A 39 8.35 2.65 6.81
C VAL A 39 7.16 1.86 6.26
N GLU A 40 6.02 2.51 6.02
CA GLU A 40 4.84 1.88 5.42
C GLU A 40 5.01 1.67 3.92
N ILE A 41 5.77 2.53 3.23
CA ILE A 41 6.09 2.41 1.79
C ILE A 41 6.77 1.07 1.52
N SER A 42 7.77 0.70 2.32
CA SER A 42 8.48 -0.57 2.17
C SER A 42 7.56 -1.78 2.29
N ILE A 43 6.63 -1.73 3.25
CA ILE A 43 5.66 -2.81 3.49
C ILE A 43 4.64 -2.87 2.35
N LEU A 44 4.14 -1.72 1.90
CA LEU A 44 3.21 -1.61 0.78
C LEU A 44 3.82 -2.12 -0.53
N ALA A 45 5.09 -1.76 -0.82
CA ALA A 45 5.82 -2.20 -1.99
C ALA A 45 5.99 -3.73 -1.99
N LYS A 46 6.36 -4.30 -0.83
CA LYS A 46 6.47 -5.74 -0.63
C LYS A 46 5.13 -6.45 -0.85
N ALA A 47 4.04 -5.95 -0.25
CA ALA A 47 2.70 -6.53 -0.39
C ALA A 47 2.18 -6.53 -1.85
N LEU A 48 2.53 -5.48 -2.60
CA LEU A 48 2.21 -5.29 -4.02
C LEU A 48 3.19 -5.99 -4.98
N LYS A 49 4.30 -6.54 -4.46
CA LYS A 49 5.39 -7.13 -5.26
C LYS A 49 5.94 -6.18 -6.31
N VAL A 50 6.21 -4.93 -5.91
CA VAL A 50 6.83 -3.90 -6.75
C VAL A 50 8.06 -3.32 -6.04
N LYS A 51 8.92 -2.62 -6.78
CA LYS A 51 9.95 -1.79 -6.17
C LYS A 51 9.31 -0.55 -5.55
N GLU A 52 9.86 -0.04 -4.45
CA GLU A 52 9.36 1.16 -3.78
C GLU A 52 9.25 2.36 -4.72
N GLN A 53 10.18 2.50 -5.67
CA GLN A 53 10.15 3.56 -6.68
C GLN A 53 8.85 3.59 -7.50
N ALA A 54 8.15 2.47 -7.64
CA ALA A 54 6.87 2.40 -8.36
C ALA A 54 5.69 2.99 -7.56
N LEU A 55 5.87 3.32 -6.28
CA LEU A 55 4.87 3.96 -5.42
C LEU A 55 5.02 5.49 -5.38
N PHE A 56 6.11 6.01 -5.94
CA PHE A 56 6.31 7.44 -6.15
C PHE A 56 6.00 7.71 -7.62
N ASP A 57 5.05 8.61 -7.88
CA ASP A 57 4.91 9.13 -9.23
C ASP A 57 6.23 9.80 -9.65
N ASN A 58 6.55 9.75 -10.94
CA ASN A 58 7.74 10.39 -11.51
C ASN A 58 7.88 11.79 -10.91
N LEU A 59 8.85 11.96 -10.00
CA LEU A 59 9.32 13.24 -9.51
C LEU A 59 10.00 13.92 -10.70
N ASN A 60 9.20 14.50 -11.59
CA ASN A 60 9.62 15.51 -12.55
C ASN A 60 9.45 16.88 -11.92
#